data_AF-A0A9R0IS19-F1
#
_entry.id   AF-A0A9R0IS19-F1
#
_cell.length_a   1.000
_cell.length_b   1.000
_cell.length_c   1.000
_cell.angle_alpha   90.00
_cell.angle_beta   90.00
_cell.angle_gamma   90.00
#
_symmetry.space_group_name_H-M   'P 1'
#
loop_
_entity.id
_entity.type
_entity.pdbx_description
1 polymer ?
#
loop_
_entity_poly.entity_id
_entity_poly.type
_entity_poly.pdbx_seq_one_letter_code
_entity_poly.pdbx_strand_id
1 'polypeptide(L)'
;MASDQKDDEFLGFSDNEGDGSSTNSDSGDEGVAVEDGAVPINAHQYGDMEQFQQVPDLNELAQDFPNENGTASTNSANSANSQVVPHLFDLNTPQTDESDTSPYHETATPINIATPINIGHHKPGKPRLTVGLKLEILIFLLRRKKSGLEKLFKGTIKEAAIKYDYTPRTIGSIWNKARRQKEAMQTYDMSTNFHKCGRKRKEVPYKKIVAIAMGDRTCIIDLARMLNLSPTTVWRLIKRKVLKAHSSPLCPGISETCKMTRMRWVLRLIMDYSIPHDPTYYGMYDFIYIDEKWFYLTQKSQRVYLANNEPKPHRIGKSRTKIPKFMFMAAVARPRWGDDGNCEFDGKLAIFSFTNSVAAKRTSKNRVKGTIETKPVKSVNQIATRDMMINKLIPAIKEKWPPHVGEKVIYIIQDNAKTHILQSDPEWQQHYKQDGFTFVLTQQPANSPDCNILDLGFFRSIQSLMHKKMPKTVEDLSGAVMDSYKELHPKTLSNVWMTLQYVGNEILKHKGDNNYQLPHNKKKNLEDEGNLPEQVKAPIWAVNECTQLYEEWKANQ
;
A
#
# COMPACT_ATOMS: atom_id res chain seq x y z
N MET A 1 34.03 -17.54 -7.29
CA MET A 1 33.74 -16.76 -6.08
C MET A 1 32.37 -16.16 -6.26
N ALA A 2 31.50 -16.23 -5.25
CA ALA A 2 30.15 -15.65 -5.29
C ALA A 2 30.01 -14.68 -4.11
N SER A 3 29.38 -13.53 -4.35
CA SER A 3 29.16 -12.49 -3.34
C SER A 3 27.68 -12.40 -3.00
N ASP A 4 27.30 -12.89 -1.81
CA ASP A 4 25.93 -12.81 -1.31
C ASP A 4 25.52 -11.35 -1.06
N GLN A 5 24.73 -10.76 -1.97
CA GLN A 5 23.93 -9.58 -1.66
C GLN A 5 22.55 -10.02 -1.20
N LYS A 6 22.12 -9.51 -0.03
CA LYS A 6 20.97 -10.02 0.72
C LYS A 6 19.71 -9.23 0.41
N ASP A 7 18.67 -9.94 0.01
CA ASP A 7 17.26 -9.77 0.42
C ASP A 7 16.85 -8.39 0.98
N ASP A 8 16.69 -7.39 0.11
CA ASP A 8 15.77 -6.27 0.37
C ASP A 8 14.31 -6.77 0.20
N GLU A 9 13.84 -7.59 1.15
CA GLU A 9 12.45 -8.02 1.21
C GLU A 9 11.55 -6.80 1.47
N PHE A 10 10.65 -6.48 0.54
CA PHE A 10 9.72 -5.34 0.65
C PHE A 10 8.68 -5.59 1.75
N LEU A 11 9.08 -5.31 3.00
CA LEU A 11 8.27 -5.54 4.20
C LEU A 11 6.99 -4.69 4.15
N GLY A 12 5.84 -5.35 4.25
CA GLY A 12 4.54 -4.67 4.29
C GLY A 12 4.42 -3.72 5.48
N PHE A 13 4.41 -2.41 5.20
CA PHE A 13 4.14 -1.37 6.18
C PHE A 13 2.63 -1.20 6.35
N SER A 14 2.09 -1.77 7.43
CA SER A 14 0.72 -1.55 7.90
C SER A 14 0.75 -0.60 9.09
N ASP A 15 0.73 0.70 8.82
CA ASP A 15 0.49 1.72 9.85
C ASP A 15 -1.02 2.04 9.88
N ASN A 16 -1.68 1.78 11.01
CA ASN A 16 -3.08 2.17 11.21
C ASN A 16 -3.14 3.67 11.55
N GLU A 17 -3.57 4.50 10.62
CA GLU A 17 -4.00 5.88 10.92
C GLU A 17 -5.48 5.89 11.31
N GLY A 18 -5.74 5.56 12.58
CA GLY A 18 -6.99 5.94 13.25
C GLY A 18 -6.88 7.38 13.76
N ASP A 19 -7.96 8.16 13.59
CA ASP A 19 -8.08 9.52 14.12
C ASP A 19 -9.41 9.68 14.87
N GLY A 20 -9.55 10.76 15.64
CA GLY A 20 -10.65 10.94 16.58
C GLY A 20 -10.42 10.25 17.94
N SER A 21 -10.90 10.78 19.06
CA SER A 21 -11.47 12.12 19.26
C SER A 21 -11.15 12.62 20.68
N SER A 22 -11.40 13.90 20.95
CA SER A 22 -11.17 14.51 22.25
C SER A 22 -12.37 15.35 22.67
N THR A 23 -12.97 15.02 23.80
CA THR A 23 -14.00 15.83 24.46
C THR A 23 -13.53 16.18 25.87
N ASN A 24 -13.63 17.48 26.20
CA ASN A 24 -13.55 18.00 27.56
C ASN A 24 -15.01 18.22 28.07
N SER A 25 -15.11 18.80 29.28
CA SER A 25 -16.30 19.51 29.81
C SER A 25 -17.45 18.63 30.34
N ASP A 26 -18.20 19.03 31.39
CA ASP A 26 -17.94 19.98 32.50
C ASP A 26 -19.01 19.78 33.59
N SER A 27 -18.74 20.14 34.87
CA SER A 27 -19.63 20.05 36.06
C SER A 27 -20.21 18.65 36.39
N GLY A 28 -20.51 18.22 37.63
CA GLY A 28 -20.41 18.74 39.01
C GLY A 28 -20.97 17.64 39.96
N ASP A 29 -21.08 17.75 41.29
CA ASP A 29 -20.57 18.72 42.27
C ASP A 29 -20.66 18.10 43.71
N GLU A 30 -20.67 18.91 44.78
CA GLU A 30 -20.83 18.58 46.22
C GLU A 30 -19.72 17.76 46.94
N GLY A 31 -19.23 18.28 48.09
CA GLY A 31 -18.81 17.39 49.21
C GLY A 31 -17.65 17.79 50.14
N VAL A 32 -17.90 18.70 51.10
CA VAL A 32 -17.18 18.83 52.40
C VAL A 32 -15.75 19.41 52.38
N ALA A 33 -15.34 20.06 53.48
CA ALA A 33 -14.21 20.99 53.57
C ALA A 33 -13.19 20.66 54.70
N VAL A 34 -12.01 21.31 54.63
CA VAL A 34 -11.17 21.71 55.78
C VAL A 34 -10.59 23.11 55.46
N GLU A 35 -10.42 23.93 56.48
CA GLU A 35 -9.92 25.32 56.40
C GLU A 35 -8.39 25.40 56.44
N ASP A 36 -7.79 26.44 55.82
CA ASP A 36 -6.96 27.41 56.54
C ASP A 36 -6.75 28.69 55.69
N GLY A 37 -6.50 29.85 56.32
CA GLY A 37 -6.81 31.16 55.72
C GLY A 37 -5.68 32.17 55.47
N ALA A 38 -5.92 33.09 54.51
CA ALA A 38 -5.31 34.43 54.42
C ALA A 38 -6.19 35.39 53.57
N VAL A 39 -6.15 36.70 53.84
CA VAL A 39 -7.10 37.72 53.36
C VAL A 39 -6.51 38.58 52.21
N PRO A 40 -7.30 39.08 51.23
CA PRO A 40 -6.80 39.62 49.95
C PRO A 40 -6.72 41.16 49.87
N ILE A 41 -6.29 41.69 48.72
CA ILE A 41 -6.36 43.11 48.34
C ILE A 41 -7.06 43.25 46.97
N ASN A 42 -8.00 44.19 46.87
CA ASN A 42 -8.80 44.51 45.67
C ASN A 42 -8.08 45.47 44.70
N ALA A 43 -8.45 45.43 43.42
CA ALA A 43 -8.75 46.64 42.63
C ALA A 43 -9.51 46.37 41.31
N HIS A 44 -10.48 47.24 41.06
CA HIS A 44 -11.28 47.53 39.85
C HIS A 44 -10.51 47.40 38.50
N GLN A 45 -11.09 46.85 37.41
CA GLN A 45 -12.33 47.22 36.68
C GLN A 45 -12.18 48.50 35.86
N TYR A 46 -12.14 48.34 34.53
CA TYR A 46 -12.62 49.28 33.51
C TYR A 46 -12.91 48.49 32.22
N GLY A 47 -13.78 49.02 31.37
CA GLY A 47 -14.01 48.56 30.01
C GLY A 47 -14.65 49.69 29.22
N ASP A 48 -14.83 49.50 27.90
CA ASP A 48 -15.78 50.30 27.11
C ASP A 48 -16.13 49.58 25.79
N MET A 49 -17.26 49.96 25.20
CA MET A 49 -17.71 49.55 23.86
C MET A 49 -17.66 50.75 22.91
N GLU A 50 -17.41 50.51 21.62
CA GLU A 50 -18.01 51.31 20.56
C GLU A 50 -18.54 50.38 19.44
N GLN A 51 -19.47 50.92 18.63
CA GLN A 51 -20.31 50.17 17.68
C GLN A 51 -20.12 50.69 16.23
N PHE A 52 -20.93 50.14 15.32
CA PHE A 52 -21.23 50.59 13.96
C PHE A 52 -20.29 50.07 12.83
N GLN A 53 -20.76 49.83 11.59
CA GLN A 53 -22.10 50.11 11.03
C GLN A 53 -22.60 49.06 10.00
N GLN A 54 -23.88 49.20 9.62
CA GLN A 54 -24.68 48.39 8.69
C GLN A 54 -25.74 49.33 8.05
N VAL A 55 -26.42 49.06 6.93
CA VAL A 55 -26.41 47.89 6.02
C VAL A 55 -25.79 48.33 4.65
N PRO A 56 -26.35 48.27 3.40
CA PRO A 56 -27.57 47.64 2.83
C PRO A 56 -27.29 46.37 1.97
N ASP A 57 -28.37 45.80 1.46
CA ASP A 57 -28.51 44.83 0.36
C ASP A 57 -29.38 45.50 -0.74
N LEU A 58 -29.30 45.09 -2.01
CA LEU A 58 -30.21 45.56 -3.07
C LEU A 58 -30.33 44.52 -4.20
N ASN A 59 -31.57 44.27 -4.61
CA ASN A 59 -31.96 43.20 -5.53
C ASN A 59 -32.86 43.75 -6.65
N GLU A 60 -33.11 42.92 -7.67
CA GLU A 60 -34.07 43.11 -8.78
C GLU A 60 -33.84 44.24 -9.82
N LEU A 61 -33.73 43.83 -11.08
CA LEU A 61 -34.44 44.45 -12.21
C LEU A 61 -34.65 43.37 -13.30
N ALA A 62 -35.71 43.49 -14.10
CA ALA A 62 -36.15 42.48 -15.07
C ALA A 62 -36.24 43.07 -16.49
N GLN A 63 -36.89 42.33 -17.42
CA GLN A 63 -37.13 42.66 -18.85
C GLN A 63 -35.91 42.44 -19.78
N ASP A 64 -36.06 42.00 -21.03
CA ASP A 64 -37.20 41.33 -21.69
C ASP A 64 -36.68 40.52 -22.92
N PHE A 65 -37.47 39.56 -23.42
CA PHE A 65 -37.18 38.89 -24.71
C PHE A 65 -37.64 39.74 -25.91
N PRO A 66 -36.98 39.60 -27.06
CA PRO A 66 -37.75 39.29 -28.26
C PRO A 66 -37.24 38.03 -29.00
N ASN A 67 -38.12 37.47 -29.82
CA ASN A 67 -37.94 36.22 -30.55
C ASN A 67 -38.23 36.49 -32.04
N GLU A 68 -37.32 36.18 -32.96
CA GLU A 68 -37.59 36.23 -34.41
C GLU A 68 -37.04 35.00 -35.15
N ASN A 69 -37.80 34.56 -36.16
CA ASN A 69 -37.48 33.46 -37.07
C ASN A 69 -36.80 34.01 -38.34
N GLY A 70 -36.00 33.20 -39.06
CA GLY A 70 -35.24 33.80 -40.17
C GLY A 70 -34.62 32.96 -41.30
N THR A 71 -35.16 31.80 -41.67
CA THR A 71 -34.88 31.13 -42.99
C THR A 71 -33.43 30.74 -43.35
N ALA A 72 -33.27 29.93 -44.40
CA ALA A 72 -31.98 29.41 -44.87
C ALA A 72 -31.61 29.96 -46.27
N SER A 73 -30.31 29.99 -46.57
CA SER A 73 -29.81 30.03 -47.95
C SER A 73 -28.66 29.04 -48.12
N THR A 74 -28.83 28.05 -48.99
CA THR A 74 -27.76 27.14 -49.41
C THR A 74 -26.75 27.85 -50.31
N ASN A 75 -25.45 27.54 -50.15
CA ASN A 75 -24.52 27.54 -51.28
C ASN A 75 -23.37 26.54 -51.01
N SER A 76 -22.97 25.82 -52.04
CA SER A 76 -22.07 24.66 -51.95
C SER A 76 -20.83 24.82 -52.84
N ALA A 77 -19.64 24.62 -52.28
CA ALA A 77 -18.43 24.35 -53.07
C ALA A 77 -17.37 23.57 -52.26
N ASN A 78 -17.15 22.32 -52.66
CA ASN A 78 -15.90 21.54 -52.70
C ASN A 78 -14.74 21.95 -51.76
N SER A 79 -14.31 21.15 -50.77
CA SER A 79 -13.81 19.75 -50.80
C SER A 79 -12.28 19.65 -50.76
N ALA A 80 -11.72 19.34 -49.59
CA ALA A 80 -10.43 18.67 -49.43
C ALA A 80 -10.41 17.90 -48.09
N ASN A 81 -9.86 16.68 -48.09
CA ASN A 81 -9.88 15.70 -47.00
C ASN A 81 -9.69 16.27 -45.58
N SER A 82 -10.72 16.13 -44.73
CA SER A 82 -10.54 16.08 -43.28
C SER A 82 -10.30 14.62 -42.87
N GLN A 83 -9.17 14.33 -42.21
CA GLN A 83 -8.96 13.02 -41.60
C GLN A 83 -9.82 12.90 -40.35
N VAL A 84 -10.76 11.95 -40.34
CA VAL A 84 -11.63 11.68 -39.19
C VAL A 84 -10.80 11.11 -38.05
N VAL A 85 -10.57 11.92 -37.02
CA VAL A 85 -9.93 11.49 -35.76
C VAL A 85 -10.94 10.62 -34.96
N PRO A 86 -10.57 9.43 -34.49
CA PRO A 86 -11.47 8.57 -33.72
C PRO A 86 -11.98 9.24 -32.42
N HIS A 87 -13.30 9.32 -32.29
CA HIS A 87 -13.98 10.22 -31.34
C HIS A 87 -14.30 9.53 -29.99
N LEU A 88 -13.28 9.16 -29.19
CA LEU A 88 -13.47 8.20 -28.06
C LEU A 88 -12.91 8.56 -26.65
N PHE A 89 -12.57 9.81 -26.33
CA PHE A 89 -12.10 10.17 -24.97
C PHE A 89 -12.78 11.38 -24.30
N ASP A 90 -14.05 11.20 -23.89
CA ASP A 90 -14.65 11.94 -22.76
C ASP A 90 -14.99 10.98 -21.62
N LEU A 91 -14.63 11.31 -20.38
CA LEU A 91 -14.65 10.46 -19.18
C LEU A 91 -15.31 11.15 -17.96
N ASN A 92 -15.78 12.38 -18.10
CA ASN A 92 -16.18 13.22 -16.96
C ASN A 92 -17.71 13.15 -16.71
N THR A 93 -18.15 12.69 -15.53
CA THR A 93 -19.58 12.77 -15.11
C THR A 93 -19.69 12.64 -13.56
N PRO A 94 -20.47 13.48 -12.85
CA PRO A 94 -20.32 13.68 -11.38
C PRO A 94 -21.38 12.99 -10.48
N GLN A 95 -21.27 13.24 -9.16
CA GLN A 95 -22.16 12.91 -8.00
C GLN A 95 -21.84 11.61 -7.22
N THR A 96 -22.00 11.50 -5.88
CA THR A 96 -22.08 12.45 -4.72
C THR A 96 -21.81 11.67 -3.40
N ASP A 97 -21.37 12.35 -2.33
CA ASP A 97 -20.96 11.72 -1.04
C ASP A 97 -21.86 12.10 0.17
N GLU A 98 -22.08 11.16 1.11
CA GLU A 98 -22.50 11.40 2.52
C GLU A 98 -21.96 10.30 3.47
N SER A 99 -22.05 10.51 4.79
CA SER A 99 -21.54 9.64 5.88
C SER A 99 -22.45 9.73 7.14
N ASP A 100 -22.19 9.26 8.38
CA ASP A 100 -20.96 8.89 9.10
C ASP A 100 -21.26 8.12 10.42
N THR A 101 -20.21 7.84 11.22
CA THR A 101 -20.18 7.56 12.68
C THR A 101 -20.57 6.18 13.27
N SER A 102 -20.01 5.95 14.47
CA SER A 102 -20.13 4.79 15.36
C SER A 102 -19.66 5.19 16.78
N PRO A 103 -20.17 4.59 17.87
CA PRO A 103 -19.45 4.61 19.16
C PRO A 103 -19.28 3.24 19.84
N TYR A 104 -18.44 3.25 20.88
CA TYR A 104 -17.84 2.10 21.58
C TYR A 104 -18.55 1.77 22.92
N HIS A 105 -18.16 0.66 23.56
CA HIS A 105 -17.84 0.71 24.99
C HIS A 105 -16.81 -0.35 25.44
N GLU A 106 -16.04 -0.04 26.49
CA GLU A 106 -15.03 -0.91 27.13
C GLU A 106 -15.44 -1.35 28.55
N THR A 107 -14.74 -2.34 29.13
CA THR A 107 -14.21 -2.32 30.52
C THR A 107 -13.25 -3.51 30.79
N ALA A 108 -12.47 -3.47 31.87
CA ALA A 108 -11.29 -4.35 32.07
C ALA A 108 -10.96 -4.69 33.55
N THR A 109 -9.77 -5.29 33.77
CA THR A 109 -9.03 -5.54 35.06
C THR A 109 -9.34 -6.85 35.82
N PRO A 110 -8.51 -7.30 36.81
CA PRO A 110 -7.09 -7.02 37.10
C PRO A 110 -6.19 -8.30 37.13
N ILE A 111 -5.09 -8.32 37.91
CA ILE A 111 -3.90 -9.20 37.78
C ILE A 111 -3.53 -9.90 39.11
N ASN A 112 -3.06 -11.15 39.05
CA ASN A 112 -2.10 -11.82 39.99
C ASN A 112 -1.74 -13.24 39.44
N ILE A 113 -0.70 -13.98 39.84
CA ILE A 113 0.49 -13.77 40.71
C ILE A 113 1.70 -14.55 40.09
N ALA A 114 2.86 -14.64 40.76
CA ALA A 114 4.09 -15.28 40.24
C ALA A 114 4.66 -16.43 41.12
N THR A 115 5.48 -17.32 40.53
CA THR A 115 6.70 -17.93 41.13
C THR A 115 7.46 -18.80 40.10
N PRO A 116 8.79 -19.03 40.24
CA PRO A 116 9.63 -19.69 39.23
C PRO A 116 9.98 -21.15 39.55
N ILE A 117 10.30 -21.96 38.53
CA ILE A 117 10.94 -23.28 38.72
C ILE A 117 12.23 -23.42 37.88
N ASN A 118 13.27 -23.78 38.64
CA ASN A 118 14.67 -24.06 38.37
C ASN A 118 14.99 -24.94 37.13
N ILE A 119 16.21 -24.80 36.59
CA ILE A 119 16.70 -25.51 35.39
C ILE A 119 17.56 -26.72 35.80
N GLY A 120 17.12 -27.93 35.44
CA GLY A 120 17.86 -29.17 35.72
C GLY A 120 18.95 -29.49 34.67
N HIS A 121 20.18 -29.72 35.12
CA HIS A 121 21.30 -30.15 34.26
C HIS A 121 21.19 -31.63 33.86
N HIS A 122 21.55 -31.95 32.61
CA HIS A 122 21.79 -33.33 32.16
C HIS A 122 23.20 -33.48 31.58
N LYS A 123 23.93 -34.51 32.03
CA LYS A 123 25.25 -34.89 31.50
C LYS A 123 25.11 -35.45 30.06
N PRO A 124 26.06 -35.21 29.15
CA PRO A 124 26.01 -35.76 27.79
C PRO A 124 26.24 -37.28 27.80
N GLY A 125 25.29 -38.04 27.23
CA GLY A 125 25.46 -39.47 26.95
C GLY A 125 26.22 -39.72 25.65
N LYS A 126 26.64 -40.98 25.40
CA LYS A 126 27.33 -41.38 24.16
C LYS A 126 26.58 -40.88 22.90
N PRO A 127 27.28 -40.43 21.84
CA PRO A 127 26.67 -39.90 20.64
C PRO A 127 25.74 -40.92 19.95
N ARG A 128 24.69 -40.43 19.30
CA ARG A 128 23.67 -41.26 18.63
C ARG A 128 24.14 -41.64 17.23
N LEU A 129 23.98 -42.91 16.84
CA LEU A 129 24.35 -43.37 15.50
C LEU A 129 23.64 -42.59 14.38
N THR A 130 24.44 -41.96 13.53
CA THR A 130 24.03 -41.32 12.27
C THR A 130 23.58 -42.37 11.25
N VAL A 131 22.94 -41.93 10.16
CA VAL A 131 22.52 -42.84 9.07
C VAL A 131 23.75 -43.42 8.35
N GLY A 132 24.77 -42.60 8.06
CA GLY A 132 26.02 -43.04 7.45
C GLY A 132 26.73 -44.11 8.26
N LEU A 133 26.89 -43.92 9.58
CA LEU A 133 27.54 -44.91 10.45
C LEU A 133 26.77 -46.23 10.52
N LYS A 134 25.43 -46.20 10.49
CA LYS A 134 24.61 -47.41 10.40
C LYS A 134 24.77 -48.14 9.06
N LEU A 135 24.94 -47.41 7.97
CA LEU A 135 25.21 -47.99 6.65
C LEU A 135 26.61 -48.59 6.60
N GLU A 136 27.63 -47.94 7.17
CA GLU A 136 28.99 -48.50 7.26
C GLU A 136 29.02 -49.79 8.10
N ILE A 137 28.36 -49.79 9.27
CA ILE A 137 28.16 -50.99 10.08
C ILE A 137 27.43 -52.08 9.28
N LEU A 138 26.36 -51.73 8.55
CA LEU A 138 25.63 -52.69 7.72
C LEU A 138 26.51 -53.29 6.61
N ILE A 139 27.32 -52.47 5.93
CA ILE A 139 28.29 -52.93 4.91
C ILE A 139 29.35 -53.84 5.55
N PHE A 140 29.88 -53.50 6.74
CA PHE A 140 30.82 -54.34 7.48
C PHE A 140 30.25 -55.73 7.82
N LEU A 141 28.96 -55.77 8.19
CA LEU A 141 28.22 -57.01 8.49
C LEU A 141 27.89 -57.80 7.22
N LEU A 142 27.42 -57.15 6.15
CA LEU A 142 27.11 -57.80 4.87
C LEU A 142 28.35 -58.44 4.24
N ARG A 143 29.53 -57.80 4.34
CA ARG A 143 30.83 -58.38 3.95
C ARG A 143 31.28 -59.56 4.82
N ARG A 144 30.59 -59.86 5.92
CA ARG A 144 30.84 -60.98 6.87
C ARG A 144 29.60 -61.88 7.04
N LYS A 145 28.76 -61.92 6.01
CA LYS A 145 27.65 -62.86 5.86
C LYS A 145 28.14 -64.16 5.23
N LYS A 146 27.56 -65.30 5.63
CA LYS A 146 27.81 -66.59 4.96
C LYS A 146 27.17 -66.62 3.57
N SER A 147 27.86 -67.17 2.58
CA SER A 147 27.25 -67.42 1.27
C SER A 147 26.04 -68.37 1.42
N GLY A 148 25.00 -68.16 0.60
CA GLY A 148 23.75 -68.93 0.63
C GLY A 148 22.85 -68.77 1.86
N LEU A 149 23.29 -68.12 2.95
CA LEU A 149 22.56 -68.09 4.24
C LEU A 149 22.40 -66.66 4.79
N GLU A 150 21.21 -66.32 5.30
CA GLU A 150 20.95 -65.05 6.03
C GLU A 150 21.51 -65.06 7.47
N LYS A 151 22.74 -65.59 7.64
CA LYS A 151 23.46 -65.73 8.91
C LYS A 151 24.88 -65.17 8.77
N LEU A 152 25.32 -64.43 9.80
CA LEU A 152 26.70 -63.95 9.92
C LEU A 152 27.65 -65.07 10.37
N PHE A 153 28.96 -64.84 10.28
CA PHE A 153 29.94 -65.68 10.98
C PHE A 153 29.86 -65.51 12.51
N LYS A 154 30.27 -66.55 13.25
CA LYS A 154 30.29 -66.57 14.71
C LYS A 154 31.41 -65.65 15.19
N GLY A 155 31.06 -64.56 15.88
CA GLY A 155 32.01 -63.53 16.34
C GLY A 155 31.72 -62.14 15.77
N THR A 156 31.22 -62.07 14.53
CA THR A 156 31.09 -60.82 13.76
C THR A 156 30.33 -59.68 14.43
N ILE A 157 29.30 -59.98 15.24
CA ILE A 157 28.57 -58.95 16.01
C ILE A 157 29.42 -58.40 17.17
N LYS A 158 30.29 -59.22 17.78
CA LYS A 158 31.26 -58.78 18.80
C LYS A 158 32.40 -57.98 18.16
N GLU A 159 32.93 -58.43 17.01
CA GLU A 159 33.95 -57.68 16.24
C GLU A 159 33.46 -56.28 15.87
N ALA A 160 32.23 -56.16 15.34
CA ALA A 160 31.61 -54.88 15.03
C ALA A 160 31.31 -54.05 16.30
N ALA A 161 30.90 -54.67 17.40
CA ALA A 161 30.69 -53.98 18.67
C ALA A 161 31.98 -53.31 19.18
N ILE A 162 33.11 -54.03 19.09
CA ILE A 162 34.44 -53.52 19.45
C ILE A 162 34.90 -52.45 18.46
N LYS A 163 34.86 -52.71 17.15
CA LYS A 163 35.33 -51.77 16.11
C LYS A 163 34.63 -50.41 16.19
N TYR A 164 33.34 -50.38 16.49
CA TYR A 164 32.52 -49.17 16.42
C TYR A 164 32.13 -48.59 17.80
N ASP A 165 32.59 -49.16 18.91
CA ASP A 165 32.25 -48.75 20.29
C ASP A 165 30.72 -48.69 20.59
N TYR A 166 29.98 -49.70 20.13
CA TYR A 166 28.55 -49.87 20.44
C TYR A 166 28.24 -51.24 20.99
N THR A 167 27.20 -51.34 21.80
CA THR A 167 26.79 -52.63 22.38
C THR A 167 26.46 -53.67 21.28
N PRO A 168 26.74 -54.97 21.51
CA PRO A 168 26.31 -56.04 20.60
C PRO A 168 24.80 -56.04 20.30
N ARG A 169 23.96 -55.55 21.23
CA ARG A 169 22.52 -55.35 21.03
C ARG A 169 22.23 -54.26 19.99
N THR A 170 22.99 -53.17 19.98
CA THR A 170 22.88 -52.08 19.00
C THR A 170 23.25 -52.56 17.59
N ILE A 171 24.37 -53.27 17.47
CA ILE A 171 24.84 -53.88 16.21
C ILE A 171 23.84 -54.94 15.72
N GLY A 172 23.38 -55.83 16.60
CA GLY A 172 22.36 -56.84 16.28
C GLY A 172 21.03 -56.21 15.84
N SER A 173 20.64 -55.06 16.38
CA SER A 173 19.45 -54.32 15.95
C SER A 173 19.59 -53.71 14.54
N ILE A 174 20.81 -53.40 14.09
CA ILE A 174 21.08 -52.97 12.71
C ILE A 174 20.91 -54.17 11.77
N TRP A 175 21.56 -55.29 12.07
CA TRP A 175 21.41 -56.55 11.31
C TRP A 175 19.94 -56.97 11.20
N ASN A 176 19.22 -56.97 12.33
CA ASN A 176 17.81 -57.36 12.38
C ASN A 176 16.85 -56.31 11.78
N LYS A 177 17.28 -55.06 11.47
CA LYS A 177 16.49 -54.16 10.60
C LYS A 177 16.68 -54.58 9.14
N ALA A 178 17.93 -54.68 8.71
CA ALA A 178 18.28 -55.04 7.34
C ALA A 178 17.72 -56.40 6.91
N ARG A 179 17.82 -57.44 7.75
CA ARG A 179 17.29 -58.78 7.45
C ARG A 179 15.79 -58.74 7.14
N ARG A 180 14.99 -58.02 7.93
CA ARG A 180 13.55 -57.82 7.71
C ARG A 180 13.23 -57.01 6.46
N GLN A 181 14.06 -56.02 6.12
CA GLN A 181 13.90 -55.28 4.87
C GLN A 181 14.15 -56.20 3.67
N LYS A 182 15.20 -57.04 3.71
CA LYS A 182 15.43 -58.04 2.65
C LYS A 182 14.32 -59.10 2.59
N GLU A 183 13.86 -59.60 3.73
CA GLU A 183 12.71 -60.54 3.82
C GLU A 183 11.44 -59.95 3.15
N ALA A 184 11.23 -58.64 3.26
CA ALA A 184 10.14 -57.90 2.62
C ALA A 184 10.46 -57.38 1.19
N MET A 185 11.57 -57.80 0.58
CA MET A 185 12.08 -57.30 -0.73
C MET A 185 12.28 -55.77 -0.82
N GLN A 186 12.50 -55.11 0.32
CA GLN A 186 12.73 -53.67 0.43
C GLN A 186 14.22 -53.31 0.37
N THR A 187 14.51 -52.07 -0.06
CA THR A 187 15.85 -51.48 0.04
C THR A 187 16.25 -51.24 1.51
N TYR A 188 17.56 -51.25 1.78
CA TYR A 188 18.11 -51.09 3.14
C TYR A 188 18.05 -49.65 3.66
N ASP A 189 16.85 -49.14 3.94
CA ASP A 189 16.71 -47.89 4.69
C ASP A 189 17.33 -48.02 6.09
N MET A 190 18.35 -47.21 6.41
CA MET A 190 18.92 -47.11 7.76
C MET A 190 18.63 -45.76 8.45
N SER A 191 17.60 -45.04 7.99
CA SER A 191 17.12 -43.78 8.54
C SER A 191 16.86 -43.81 10.05
N THR A 192 16.80 -42.60 10.63
CA THR A 192 16.37 -42.40 12.00
C THR A 192 14.88 -42.08 12.05
N ASN A 193 14.12 -42.85 12.82
CA ASN A 193 12.70 -42.58 13.07
C ASN A 193 12.46 -41.36 13.99
N PHE A 194 13.43 -40.45 14.16
CA PHE A 194 13.30 -39.29 15.07
C PHE A 194 12.15 -38.35 14.67
N HIS A 195 11.79 -38.29 13.39
CA HIS A 195 10.59 -37.58 12.90
C HIS A 195 9.27 -38.20 13.39
N LYS A 196 9.29 -39.45 13.88
CA LYS A 196 8.16 -40.14 14.55
C LYS A 196 8.22 -40.04 16.08
N CYS A 197 9.24 -39.36 16.63
CA CYS A 197 9.43 -39.20 18.07
C CYS A 197 8.98 -37.81 18.56
N GLY A 198 8.49 -37.74 19.80
CA GLY A 198 8.07 -36.50 20.44
C GLY A 198 6.56 -36.26 20.40
N ARG A 199 6.13 -35.14 20.98
CA ARG A 199 4.70 -34.79 21.11
C ARG A 199 4.10 -34.47 19.74
N LYS A 200 3.10 -35.25 19.31
CA LYS A 200 2.26 -34.94 18.13
C LYS A 200 1.72 -33.50 18.25
N ARG A 201 1.67 -32.78 17.12
CA ARG A 201 1.16 -31.41 17.07
C ARG A 201 -0.36 -31.45 17.32
N LYS A 202 -0.91 -30.44 18.00
CA LYS A 202 -2.36 -30.19 17.94
C LYS A 202 -2.65 -29.62 16.55
N GLU A 203 -3.45 -30.34 15.78
CA GLU A 203 -3.99 -29.89 14.50
C GLU A 203 -5.35 -29.22 14.74
N VAL A 204 -5.64 -28.16 13.98
CA VAL A 204 -6.87 -27.39 14.09
C VAL A 204 -7.56 -27.45 12.72
N PRO A 205 -8.74 -28.09 12.59
CA PRO A 205 -9.42 -28.19 11.30
C PRO A 205 -9.98 -26.83 10.89
N TYR A 206 -9.75 -26.45 9.63
CA TYR A 206 -10.17 -25.17 9.04
C TYR A 206 -11.62 -24.78 9.39
N LYS A 207 -12.56 -25.72 9.30
CA LYS A 207 -13.99 -25.49 9.63
C LYS A 207 -14.21 -24.92 11.05
N LYS A 208 -13.40 -25.31 12.05
CA LYS A 208 -13.50 -24.77 13.42
C LYS A 208 -12.98 -23.33 13.55
N ILE A 209 -12.14 -22.86 12.65
CA ILE A 209 -11.62 -21.48 12.65
C ILE A 209 -12.61 -20.56 11.91
N VAL A 210 -13.20 -21.05 10.82
CA VAL A 210 -14.21 -20.31 10.04
C VAL A 210 -15.50 -20.10 10.82
N ALA A 211 -15.95 -21.10 11.58
CA ALA A 211 -17.17 -21.04 12.40
C ALA A 211 -17.10 -20.08 13.61
N ILE A 212 -15.94 -19.49 13.90
CA ILE A 212 -15.76 -18.45 14.92
C ILE A 212 -15.96 -17.09 14.24
N ALA A 213 -16.77 -16.20 14.80
CA ALA A 213 -17.03 -14.88 14.20
C ALA A 213 -15.76 -14.00 14.19
N MET A 214 -15.79 -12.90 13.43
CA MET A 214 -14.59 -12.05 13.29
C MET A 214 -14.17 -11.37 14.60
N GLY A 215 -15.11 -10.93 15.44
CA GLY A 215 -14.84 -10.31 16.74
C GLY A 215 -14.14 -11.26 17.72
N ASP A 216 -14.62 -12.50 17.80
CA ASP A 216 -14.13 -13.53 18.74
C ASP A 216 -12.70 -14.03 18.46
N ARG A 217 -12.11 -13.62 17.33
CA ARG A 217 -10.76 -14.01 16.88
C ARG A 217 -9.82 -12.83 16.62
N THR A 218 -10.16 -11.65 17.16
CA THR A 218 -9.34 -10.42 17.11
C THR A 218 -7.97 -10.60 17.75
N CYS A 219 -7.88 -11.31 18.89
CA CYS A 219 -6.62 -11.52 19.61
C CYS A 219 -6.27 -13.01 19.84
N ILE A 220 -4.98 -13.27 20.14
CA ILE A 220 -4.43 -14.63 20.34
C ILE A 220 -5.08 -15.35 21.54
N ILE A 221 -5.53 -14.61 22.55
CA ILE A 221 -6.14 -15.17 23.77
C ILE A 221 -7.57 -15.63 23.49
N ASP A 222 -8.38 -14.80 22.83
CA ASP A 222 -9.79 -15.13 22.54
C ASP A 222 -9.89 -16.25 21.50
N LEU A 223 -9.10 -16.20 20.43
CA LEU A 223 -8.98 -17.32 19.49
C LEU A 223 -8.48 -18.61 20.16
N ALA A 224 -7.65 -18.52 21.21
CA ALA A 224 -7.25 -19.68 22.00
C ALA A 224 -8.38 -20.21 22.89
N ARG A 225 -9.20 -19.34 23.49
CA ARG A 225 -10.41 -19.70 24.24
C ARG A 225 -11.39 -20.45 23.34
N MET A 226 -11.76 -19.86 22.20
CA MET A 226 -12.72 -20.42 21.25
C MET A 226 -12.25 -21.76 20.64
N LEU A 227 -10.95 -21.93 20.38
CA LEU A 227 -10.39 -23.18 19.87
C LEU A 227 -10.06 -24.23 20.96
N ASN A 228 -10.24 -23.93 22.25
CA ASN A 228 -9.81 -24.78 23.38
C ASN A 228 -8.30 -25.14 23.32
N LEU A 229 -7.48 -24.11 23.15
CA LEU A 229 -6.01 -24.16 23.04
C LEU A 229 -5.34 -23.26 24.09
N SER A 230 -4.03 -23.42 24.29
CA SER A 230 -3.26 -22.39 24.99
C SER A 230 -2.93 -21.23 24.03
N PRO A 231 -2.85 -19.96 24.49
CA PRO A 231 -2.38 -18.83 23.68
C PRO A 231 -1.00 -19.10 23.04
N THR A 232 -0.10 -19.75 23.79
CA THR A 232 1.22 -20.18 23.29
C THR A 232 1.13 -21.20 22.16
N THR A 233 0.05 -21.97 22.03
CA THR A 233 -0.20 -22.89 20.91
C THR A 233 -0.69 -22.14 19.68
N VAL A 234 -1.63 -21.19 19.84
CA VAL A 234 -2.12 -20.31 18.77
C VAL A 234 -0.97 -19.46 18.19
N TRP A 235 -0.14 -18.84 19.03
CA TRP A 235 1.06 -18.13 18.60
C TRP A 235 2.03 -19.02 17.80
N ARG A 236 2.22 -20.29 18.20
CA ARG A 236 3.03 -21.27 17.45
C ARG A 236 2.38 -21.71 16.13
N LEU A 237 1.05 -21.64 15.98
CA LEU A 237 0.37 -21.89 14.70
C LEU A 237 0.51 -20.68 13.76
N ILE A 238 0.42 -19.46 14.28
CA ILE A 238 0.67 -18.21 13.53
C ILE A 238 2.11 -18.14 13.03
N LYS A 239 3.11 -18.37 13.90
CA LYS A 239 4.53 -18.41 13.52
C LYS A 239 4.88 -19.55 12.53
N ARG A 240 3.99 -20.52 12.32
CA ARG A 240 4.12 -21.60 11.32
C ARG A 240 3.29 -21.36 10.06
N LYS A 241 2.65 -20.18 9.92
CA LYS A 241 1.73 -19.84 8.82
C LYS A 241 0.53 -20.81 8.68
N VAL A 242 0.18 -21.56 9.75
CA VAL A 242 -1.04 -22.41 9.81
C VAL A 242 -2.27 -21.57 10.15
N LEU A 243 -2.06 -20.48 10.90
CA LEU A 243 -3.01 -19.38 11.04
C LEU A 243 -2.37 -18.14 10.39
N LYS A 244 -3.14 -17.38 9.60
CA LYS A 244 -2.74 -16.07 9.07
C LYS A 244 -3.30 -14.99 10.00
N ALA A 245 -2.43 -14.19 10.61
CA ALA A 245 -2.84 -12.92 11.18
C ALA A 245 -3.06 -11.93 10.02
N HIS A 246 -4.13 -11.12 10.08
CA HIS A 246 -4.51 -10.19 9.03
C HIS A 246 -5.20 -8.99 9.66
N SER A 247 -4.70 -7.78 9.37
CA SER A 247 -5.44 -6.53 9.61
C SER A 247 -6.37 -6.32 8.41
N SER A 248 -7.68 -6.25 8.65
CA SER A 248 -8.60 -5.71 7.65
C SER A 248 -8.59 -4.18 7.77
N PRO A 249 -8.21 -3.43 6.73
CA PRO A 249 -8.50 -2.00 6.70
C PRO A 249 -10.02 -1.79 6.57
N LEU A 250 -10.48 -0.58 6.90
CA LEU A 250 -11.79 -0.11 6.47
C LEU A 250 -11.63 0.46 5.06
N CYS A 251 -12.35 -0.10 4.09
CA CYS A 251 -12.46 0.45 2.73
C CYS A 251 -13.78 1.24 2.61
N PRO A 252 -13.84 2.29 1.78
CA PRO A 252 -15.11 2.95 1.47
C PRO A 252 -16.05 1.97 0.76
N GLY A 253 -17.34 2.05 1.07
CA GLY A 253 -18.38 1.33 0.34
C GLY A 253 -18.54 1.92 -1.06
N ILE A 254 -18.58 1.08 -2.09
CA ILE A 254 -18.76 1.50 -3.49
C ILE A 254 -20.19 1.15 -3.92
N SER A 255 -20.96 2.17 -4.31
CA SER A 255 -22.30 2.00 -4.89
C SER A 255 -22.24 1.32 -6.25
N GLU A 256 -23.33 0.68 -6.68
CA GLU A 256 -23.37 0.01 -8.00
C GLU A 256 -23.07 1.00 -9.14
N THR A 257 -23.54 2.24 -9.09
CA THR A 257 -23.17 3.30 -10.06
C THR A 257 -21.66 3.54 -10.09
N CYS A 258 -20.99 3.63 -8.94
CA CYS A 258 -19.53 3.77 -8.89
C CYS A 258 -18.80 2.52 -9.40
N LYS A 259 -19.34 1.31 -9.21
CA LYS A 259 -18.81 0.07 -9.81
C LYS A 259 -18.91 0.10 -11.33
N MET A 260 -20.05 0.51 -11.88
CA MET A 260 -20.27 0.68 -13.32
C MET A 260 -19.30 1.70 -13.93
N THR A 261 -19.08 2.84 -13.27
CA THR A 261 -18.09 3.84 -13.69
C THR A 261 -16.65 3.30 -13.60
N ARG A 262 -16.31 2.49 -12.57
CA ARG A 262 -15.00 1.81 -12.46
C ARG A 262 -14.78 0.77 -13.58
N MET A 263 -15.79 -0.02 -13.93
CA MET A 263 -15.71 -0.94 -15.08
C MET A 263 -15.55 -0.19 -16.39
N ARG A 264 -16.41 0.82 -16.65
CA ARG A 264 -16.34 1.68 -17.85
C ARG A 264 -14.98 2.34 -18.02
N TRP A 265 -14.39 2.82 -16.93
CA TRP A 265 -13.04 3.39 -16.91
C TRP A 265 -12.01 2.37 -17.38
N VAL A 266 -11.95 1.20 -16.74
CA VAL A 266 -10.94 0.18 -17.05
C VAL A 266 -11.11 -0.40 -18.45
N LEU A 267 -12.34 -0.66 -18.90
CA LEU A 267 -12.62 -1.14 -20.27
C LEU A 267 -12.05 -0.19 -21.33
N ARG A 268 -12.12 1.14 -21.10
CA ARG A 268 -11.59 2.16 -22.03
C ARG A 268 -10.08 2.39 -21.93
N LEU A 269 -9.41 1.69 -21.01
CA LEU A 269 -7.94 1.59 -20.98
C LEU A 269 -7.42 0.39 -21.77
N ILE A 270 -8.31 -0.48 -22.28
CA ILE A 270 -8.00 -1.60 -23.19
C ILE A 270 -8.05 -1.10 -24.64
N MET A 271 -7.14 -1.61 -25.48
CA MET A 271 -7.08 -1.25 -26.89
C MET A 271 -8.22 -1.92 -27.67
N ASP A 272 -9.15 -1.15 -28.24
CA ASP A 272 -10.36 -1.68 -28.90
C ASP A 272 -10.06 -2.79 -29.91
N TYR A 273 -9.04 -2.59 -30.75
CA TYR A 273 -8.63 -3.53 -31.80
C TYR A 273 -8.02 -4.85 -31.28
N SER A 274 -7.73 -4.95 -29.98
CA SER A 274 -7.27 -6.19 -29.34
C SER A 274 -8.44 -7.08 -28.87
N ILE A 275 -9.65 -6.53 -28.81
CA ILE A 275 -10.88 -7.24 -28.44
C ILE A 275 -11.45 -7.92 -29.70
N PRO A 276 -11.99 -9.17 -29.63
CA PRO A 276 -12.04 -10.03 -28.45
C PRO A 276 -10.78 -10.86 -28.22
N HIS A 277 -9.88 -10.97 -29.21
CA HIS A 277 -8.89 -12.06 -29.27
C HIS A 277 -7.82 -12.06 -28.18
N ASP A 278 -7.28 -10.88 -27.83
CA ASP A 278 -6.13 -10.76 -26.93
C ASP A 278 -6.16 -9.42 -26.16
N PRO A 279 -7.22 -9.15 -25.35
CA PRO A 279 -7.48 -7.83 -24.80
C PRO A 279 -6.29 -7.28 -24.00
N THR A 280 -5.70 -6.18 -24.45
CA THR A 280 -4.44 -5.65 -23.90
C THR A 280 -4.58 -4.16 -23.61
N TYR A 281 -4.07 -3.69 -22.47
CA TYR A 281 -4.13 -2.27 -22.11
C TYR A 281 -3.29 -1.40 -23.05
N TYR A 282 -3.71 -0.16 -23.30
CA TYR A 282 -2.86 0.84 -23.97
C TYR A 282 -1.49 0.97 -23.27
N GLY A 283 -0.47 1.37 -24.02
CA GLY A 283 0.85 1.67 -23.45
C GLY A 283 0.81 2.78 -22.40
N MET A 284 -0.16 3.71 -22.48
CA MET A 284 -0.35 4.86 -21.58
C MET A 284 0.84 5.84 -21.55
N TYR A 285 1.70 5.84 -22.58
CA TYR A 285 2.86 6.74 -22.67
C TYR A 285 2.52 8.23 -22.79
N ASP A 286 1.26 8.56 -23.05
CA ASP A 286 0.73 9.91 -23.21
C ASP A 286 -0.24 10.30 -22.07
N PHE A 287 -0.24 9.52 -20.99
CA PHE A 287 -1.03 9.77 -19.79
C PHE A 287 -0.12 10.37 -18.71
N ILE A 288 -0.63 11.39 -18.02
CA ILE A 288 -0.02 12.03 -16.84
C ILE A 288 -1.01 11.87 -15.69
N TYR A 289 -0.59 11.31 -14.57
CA TYR A 289 -1.38 11.35 -13.33
C TYR A 289 -0.95 12.54 -12.47
N ILE A 290 -1.94 13.27 -11.97
CA ILE A 290 -1.79 14.32 -10.95
C ILE A 290 -2.60 13.96 -9.70
N ASP A 291 -2.11 14.42 -8.54
CA ASP A 291 -2.68 14.16 -7.21
C ASP A 291 -2.00 15.07 -6.17
N GLU A 292 -2.66 15.25 -5.03
CA GLU A 292 -2.25 16.15 -3.95
C GLU A 292 -2.04 15.37 -2.64
N LYS A 293 -0.89 15.53 -1.99
CA LYS A 293 -0.63 14.88 -0.69
C LYS A 293 -0.04 15.77 0.39
N TRP A 294 -0.61 15.63 1.57
CA TRP A 294 -0.06 16.12 2.84
C TRP A 294 1.15 15.28 3.27
N PHE A 295 2.36 15.82 3.08
CA PHE A 295 3.57 15.28 3.70
C PHE A 295 3.74 15.88 5.10
N TYR A 296 3.94 15.02 6.09
CA TYR A 296 4.10 15.38 7.51
C TYR A 296 5.57 15.40 7.91
N LEU A 297 5.98 16.38 8.73
CA LEU A 297 7.35 16.54 9.22
C LEU A 297 7.87 15.30 9.96
N THR A 298 6.99 14.57 10.67
CA THR A 298 7.38 13.38 11.43
C THR A 298 6.17 12.50 11.74
N GLN A 299 6.35 11.17 11.84
CA GLN A 299 5.24 10.24 12.13
C GLN A 299 4.85 10.23 13.63
N LYS A 300 3.54 10.07 13.93
CA LYS A 300 2.95 9.93 15.30
C LYS A 300 3.59 8.78 16.12
N SER A 301 4.06 7.74 15.43
CA SER A 301 4.87 6.61 15.92
C SER A 301 5.90 6.27 14.84
N GLN A 302 7.06 5.71 15.20
CA GLN A 302 8.10 5.34 14.24
C GLN A 302 8.83 4.10 14.73
N ARG A 303 8.90 3.05 13.91
CA ARG A 303 9.61 1.81 14.26
C ARG A 303 11.10 1.96 14.01
N VAL A 304 11.87 2.03 15.09
CA VAL A 304 13.33 1.94 15.09
C VAL A 304 13.77 0.58 15.67
N TYR A 305 14.87 0.05 15.16
CA TYR A 305 15.54 -1.11 15.77
C TYR A 305 16.67 -0.60 16.65
N LEU A 306 16.72 -1.08 17.89
CA LEU A 306 17.67 -0.66 18.92
C LEU A 306 18.49 -1.88 19.38
N ALA A 307 19.72 -1.67 19.83
CA ALA A 307 20.46 -2.73 20.51
C ALA A 307 19.80 -3.09 21.86
N ASN A 308 20.00 -4.33 22.33
CA ASN A 308 19.26 -4.89 23.49
C ASN A 308 19.30 -4.04 24.78
N ASN A 309 20.33 -3.20 24.95
CA ASN A 309 20.55 -2.34 26.12
C ASN A 309 20.61 -0.84 25.75
N GLU A 310 20.22 -0.46 24.53
CA GLU A 310 20.26 0.94 24.06
C GLU A 310 19.15 1.78 24.72
N PRO A 311 19.45 3.00 25.22
CA PRO A 311 18.43 3.87 25.80
C PRO A 311 17.43 4.30 24.73
N LYS A 312 16.13 4.07 24.98
CA LYS A 312 15.06 4.35 24.02
C LYS A 312 15.05 5.84 23.63
N PRO A 313 15.18 6.20 22.34
CA PRO A 313 15.27 7.59 21.92
C PRO A 313 13.95 8.33 22.14
N HIS A 314 13.98 9.35 23.00
CA HIS A 314 12.80 10.15 23.34
C HIS A 314 12.53 11.22 22.26
N ARG A 315 11.53 10.99 21.40
CA ARG A 315 11.07 11.94 20.38
C ARG A 315 10.04 12.91 20.98
N ILE A 316 10.44 14.17 21.17
CA ILE A 316 9.60 15.24 21.72
C ILE A 316 8.89 16.00 20.59
N GLY A 317 7.60 16.33 20.78
CA GLY A 317 6.85 17.23 19.90
C GLY A 317 5.79 18.00 20.70
N LYS A 318 5.46 19.23 20.28
CA LYS A 318 4.52 20.11 21.02
C LYS A 318 3.07 19.58 21.05
N SER A 319 2.70 18.68 20.13
CA SER A 319 1.39 18.04 20.05
C SER A 319 1.47 16.82 19.11
N ARG A 320 0.67 15.79 19.39
CA ARG A 320 0.49 14.61 18.51
C ARG A 320 -0.51 14.86 17.35
N THR A 321 -1.31 15.92 17.44
CA THR A 321 -2.30 16.30 16.41
C THR A 321 -1.82 17.47 15.55
N LYS A 322 -1.16 18.46 16.15
CA LYS A 322 -0.65 19.66 15.45
C LYS A 322 0.78 19.46 14.93
N ILE A 323 1.01 18.36 14.21
CA ILE A 323 2.29 18.08 13.52
C ILE A 323 2.38 18.96 12.26
N PRO A 324 3.50 19.67 12.00
CA PRO A 324 3.67 20.46 10.78
C PRO A 324 3.57 19.59 9.52
N LYS A 325 2.84 20.08 8.51
CA LYS A 325 2.62 19.40 7.24
C LYS A 325 2.51 20.39 6.07
N PHE A 326 2.86 19.93 4.88
CA PHE A 326 2.72 20.65 3.61
C PHE A 326 1.93 19.80 2.61
N MET A 327 1.07 20.42 1.82
CA MET A 327 0.47 19.79 0.65
C MET A 327 1.39 19.98 -0.54
N PHE A 328 1.63 18.91 -1.29
CA PHE A 328 2.32 18.93 -2.58
C PHE A 328 1.41 18.37 -3.67
N MET A 329 1.33 19.07 -4.81
CA MET A 329 0.84 18.49 -6.06
C MET A 329 2.01 17.77 -6.73
N ALA A 330 1.81 16.55 -7.21
CA ALA A 330 2.78 15.85 -8.05
C ALA A 330 2.19 15.56 -9.44
N ALA A 331 3.06 15.43 -10.43
CA ALA A 331 2.70 15.02 -11.78
C ALA A 331 3.69 13.98 -12.30
N VAL A 332 3.18 12.85 -12.77
CA VAL A 332 3.97 11.73 -13.27
C VAL A 332 3.41 11.13 -14.55
N ALA A 333 4.30 10.87 -15.51
CA ALA A 333 4.03 10.16 -16.75
C ALA A 333 4.60 8.73 -16.70
N ARG A 334 4.39 7.93 -17.74
CA ARG A 334 5.00 6.60 -17.86
C ARG A 334 6.49 6.71 -18.26
N PRO A 335 7.42 6.14 -17.47
CA PRO A 335 8.84 6.14 -17.84
C PRO A 335 9.09 5.35 -19.13
N ARG A 336 10.04 5.81 -19.94
CA ARG A 336 10.45 5.18 -21.21
C ARG A 336 11.91 4.73 -21.10
N TRP A 337 12.21 3.60 -21.73
CA TRP A 337 13.48 2.89 -21.65
C TRP A 337 13.94 2.55 -23.06
N GLY A 338 15.23 2.70 -23.34
CA GLY A 338 15.82 2.32 -24.61
C GLY A 338 16.06 0.81 -24.70
N ASP A 339 16.39 0.31 -25.91
CA ASP A 339 16.66 -1.11 -26.18
C ASP A 339 17.85 -1.67 -25.38
N ASP A 340 18.74 -0.79 -24.89
CA ASP A 340 19.88 -1.12 -24.03
C ASP A 340 19.53 -1.21 -22.53
N GLY A 341 18.28 -0.93 -22.18
CA GLY A 341 17.78 -0.90 -20.80
C GLY A 341 18.05 0.40 -20.03
N ASN A 342 18.62 1.44 -20.67
CA ASN A 342 18.78 2.74 -20.04
C ASN A 342 17.47 3.54 -19.99
N CYS A 343 17.34 4.41 -19.00
CA CYS A 343 16.14 5.22 -18.78
C CYS A 343 16.21 6.53 -19.58
N GLU A 344 15.62 6.56 -20.78
CA GLU A 344 15.54 7.76 -21.63
C GLU A 344 14.64 8.85 -21.02
N PHE A 345 13.56 8.45 -20.35
CA PHE A 345 12.61 9.38 -19.72
C PHE A 345 12.11 8.80 -18.40
N ASP A 346 12.35 9.51 -17.30
CA ASP A 346 12.08 9.00 -15.95
C ASP A 346 10.61 9.09 -15.51
N GLY A 347 9.76 9.73 -16.30
CA GLY A 347 8.35 9.99 -15.98
C GLY A 347 8.11 11.08 -14.92
N LYS A 348 9.15 11.72 -14.38
CA LYS A 348 9.07 12.61 -13.22
C LYS A 348 9.00 14.09 -13.63
N LEU A 349 7.83 14.44 -14.15
CA LEU A 349 7.51 15.78 -14.63
C LEU A 349 7.61 16.84 -13.53
N ALA A 350 6.82 16.74 -12.47
CA ALA A 350 6.81 17.75 -11.41
C ALA A 350 6.44 17.23 -10.02
N ILE A 351 6.90 17.99 -9.01
CA ILE A 351 6.33 18.02 -7.67
C ILE A 351 6.50 19.45 -7.12
N PHE A 352 5.42 20.05 -6.64
CA PHE A 352 5.35 21.45 -6.22
C PHE A 352 4.62 21.57 -4.87
N SER A 353 5.06 22.46 -3.99
CA SER A 353 4.43 22.69 -2.69
C SER A 353 3.49 23.90 -2.70
N PHE A 354 2.28 23.73 -2.15
CA PHE A 354 1.34 24.84 -1.98
C PHE A 354 1.77 25.73 -0.82
N THR A 355 2.54 26.78 -1.14
CA THR A 355 3.16 27.65 -0.14
C THR A 355 3.05 29.13 -0.47
N ASN A 356 2.95 29.94 0.58
CA ASN A 356 2.94 31.40 0.53
C ASN A 356 4.24 31.96 1.11
N SER A 357 4.95 32.79 0.34
CA SER A 357 6.10 33.57 0.82
C SER A 357 5.63 34.77 1.64
N VAL A 358 5.67 34.67 2.97
CA VAL A 358 5.12 35.69 3.87
C VAL A 358 6.21 36.28 4.76
N ALA A 359 6.46 37.59 4.66
CA ALA A 359 7.38 38.29 5.55
C ALA A 359 7.00 38.12 7.04
N ALA A 360 7.98 37.81 7.88
CA ALA A 360 7.79 37.59 9.31
C ALA A 360 7.28 38.86 10.01
N LYS A 361 6.03 38.86 10.48
CA LYS A 361 5.37 40.04 11.06
C LYS A 361 5.97 40.50 12.41
N ARG A 362 6.68 39.62 13.12
CA ARG A 362 7.32 39.87 14.42
C ARG A 362 8.71 39.21 14.44
N THR A 363 9.67 39.83 15.12
CA THR A 363 10.95 39.18 15.45
C THR A 363 10.70 38.03 16.44
N SER A 364 11.47 36.96 16.31
CA SER A 364 11.47 35.77 17.16
C SER A 364 12.92 35.34 17.45
N LYS A 365 13.11 34.41 18.39
CA LYS A 365 14.44 33.84 18.69
C LYS A 365 15.18 33.26 17.46
N ASN A 366 14.43 32.86 16.42
CA ASN A 366 14.98 32.16 15.27
C ASN A 366 15.02 33.01 13.98
N ARG A 367 14.22 34.09 13.88
CA ARG A 367 14.00 34.88 12.65
C ARG A 367 13.67 36.34 12.97
N VAL A 368 14.24 37.28 12.22
CA VAL A 368 14.02 38.73 12.38
C VAL A 368 12.70 39.14 11.69
N LYS A 369 12.05 40.20 12.17
CA LYS A 369 10.91 40.83 11.46
C LYS A 369 11.34 41.17 10.03
N GLY A 370 10.50 40.81 9.05
CA GLY A 370 10.76 41.05 7.62
C GLY A 370 11.41 39.89 6.87
N THR A 371 12.05 38.92 7.54
CA THR A 371 12.55 37.70 6.88
C THR A 371 11.40 36.98 6.16
N ILE A 372 11.56 36.63 4.88
CA ILE A 372 10.56 35.89 4.12
C ILE A 372 10.46 34.47 4.70
N GLU A 373 9.23 34.04 5.01
CA GLU A 373 8.95 32.74 5.62
C GLU A 373 7.92 31.99 4.80
N THR A 374 8.32 30.81 4.30
CA THR A 374 7.48 29.90 3.49
C THR A 374 6.43 29.24 4.38
N LYS A 375 5.16 29.62 4.20
CA LYS A 375 4.04 29.10 4.99
C LYS A 375 3.15 28.16 4.18
N PRO A 376 2.61 27.08 4.76
CA PRO A 376 1.65 26.24 4.07
C PRO A 376 0.39 27.04 3.72
N VAL A 377 -0.10 26.86 2.51
CA VAL A 377 -1.48 27.24 2.16
C VAL A 377 -2.42 26.40 3.05
N LYS A 378 -3.36 27.05 3.75
CA LYS A 378 -4.23 26.37 4.74
C LYS A 378 -5.28 25.45 4.11
N SER A 379 -5.81 25.87 2.97
CA SER A 379 -6.69 25.11 2.09
C SER A 379 -6.32 25.47 0.67
N VAL A 380 -6.04 24.47 -0.16
CA VAL A 380 -6.02 24.67 -1.61
C VAL A 380 -7.46 24.93 -2.06
N ASN A 381 -7.61 25.69 -3.14
CA ASN A 381 -8.88 26.00 -3.79
C ASN A 381 -8.69 25.92 -5.31
N GLN A 382 -9.78 25.99 -6.07
CA GLN A 382 -9.74 25.82 -7.52
C GLN A 382 -8.84 26.84 -8.23
N ILE A 383 -8.73 28.07 -7.72
CA ILE A 383 -7.82 29.09 -8.24
C ILE A 383 -6.36 28.65 -8.05
N ALA A 384 -5.99 28.15 -6.87
CA ALA A 384 -4.63 27.69 -6.58
C ALA A 384 -4.24 26.41 -7.34
N THR A 385 -5.17 25.46 -7.52
CA THR A 385 -4.95 24.29 -8.38
C THR A 385 -4.80 24.73 -9.85
N ARG A 386 -5.66 25.64 -10.34
CA ARG A 386 -5.57 26.16 -11.72
C ARG A 386 -4.24 26.86 -11.99
N ASP A 387 -3.78 27.76 -11.10
CA ASP A 387 -2.46 28.39 -11.21
C ASP A 387 -1.33 27.34 -11.25
N MET A 388 -1.39 26.32 -10.40
CA MET A 388 -0.42 25.22 -10.41
C MET A 388 -0.45 24.44 -11.73
N MET A 389 -1.62 24.22 -12.33
CA MET A 389 -1.77 23.49 -13.58
C MET A 389 -1.31 24.32 -14.81
N ILE A 390 -1.69 25.59 -14.90
CA ILE A 390 -1.34 26.46 -16.03
C ILE A 390 0.10 26.97 -15.91
N ASN A 391 0.47 27.55 -14.77
CA ASN A 391 1.72 28.29 -14.60
C ASN A 391 2.88 27.47 -14.02
N LYS A 392 2.69 26.16 -13.76
CA LYS A 392 3.76 25.25 -13.28
C LYS A 392 3.76 23.91 -14.01
N LEU A 393 2.63 23.22 -14.12
CA LEU A 393 2.54 21.90 -14.76
C LEU A 393 2.75 21.95 -16.27
N ILE A 394 2.02 22.79 -17.03
CA ILE A 394 2.20 22.87 -18.49
C ILE A 394 3.66 23.21 -18.87
N PRO A 395 4.33 24.21 -18.26
CA PRO A 395 5.77 24.44 -18.49
C PRO A 395 6.64 23.22 -18.19
N ALA A 396 6.44 22.54 -17.06
CA ALA A 396 7.21 21.36 -16.68
C ALA A 396 6.94 20.14 -17.59
N ILE A 397 5.77 20.07 -18.25
CA ILE A 397 5.52 19.11 -19.33
C ILE A 397 6.39 19.49 -20.53
N LYS A 398 6.25 20.71 -21.07
CA LYS A 398 7.00 21.16 -22.27
C LYS A 398 8.52 21.03 -22.11
N GLU A 399 9.06 21.33 -20.92
CA GLU A 399 10.50 21.24 -20.61
C GLU A 399 11.03 19.79 -20.65
N LYS A 400 10.22 18.81 -20.23
CA LYS A 400 10.69 17.44 -19.95
C LYS A 400 10.09 16.36 -20.85
N TRP A 401 9.04 16.66 -21.59
CA TRP A 401 8.38 15.66 -22.42
C TRP A 401 9.32 15.18 -23.52
N PRO A 402 9.39 13.86 -23.81
CA PRO A 402 10.27 13.35 -24.86
C PRO A 402 10.00 14.01 -26.22
N PRO A 403 11.04 14.18 -27.06
CA PRO A 403 10.88 14.65 -28.44
C PRO A 403 9.81 13.86 -29.19
N HIS A 404 9.00 14.57 -29.98
CA HIS A 404 7.90 14.00 -30.76
C HIS A 404 7.73 14.76 -32.08
N VAL A 405 6.93 14.20 -32.99
CA VAL A 405 6.68 14.76 -34.32
C VAL A 405 5.18 14.96 -34.49
N GLY A 406 4.78 16.13 -34.99
CA GLY A 406 3.36 16.50 -35.17
C GLY A 406 2.69 16.96 -33.87
N GLU A 407 1.37 17.12 -33.91
CA GLU A 407 0.59 17.47 -32.70
C GLU A 407 0.49 16.27 -31.73
N LYS A 408 0.48 16.56 -30.43
CA LYS A 408 0.49 15.55 -29.39
C LYS A 408 -0.62 15.75 -28.35
N VAL A 409 -1.58 14.83 -28.34
CA VAL A 409 -2.62 14.77 -27.30
C VAL A 409 -2.03 14.16 -26.02
N ILE A 410 -2.30 14.79 -24.88
CA ILE A 410 -1.82 14.41 -23.55
C ILE A 410 -3.01 14.35 -22.58
N TYR A 411 -3.24 13.19 -21.97
CA TYR A 411 -4.33 12.98 -21.02
C TYR A 411 -3.84 13.23 -19.60
N ILE A 412 -4.36 14.27 -18.93
CA ILE A 412 -4.02 14.60 -17.55
C ILE A 412 -5.13 14.03 -16.66
N ILE A 413 -4.80 12.99 -15.91
CA ILE A 413 -5.69 12.24 -15.05
C ILE A 413 -5.65 12.82 -13.63
N GLN A 414 -6.81 13.17 -13.09
CA GLN A 414 -7.00 13.74 -11.76
C GLN A 414 -8.20 13.08 -11.05
N ASP A 415 -8.37 13.35 -9.75
CA ASP A 415 -9.55 12.90 -9.01
C ASP A 415 -10.73 13.89 -9.07
N ASN A 416 -11.84 13.56 -8.39
CA ASN A 416 -13.08 14.35 -8.38
C ASN A 416 -13.15 15.38 -7.23
N ALA A 417 -12.03 15.79 -6.63
CA ALA A 417 -12.04 16.81 -5.60
C ALA A 417 -12.66 18.12 -6.10
N LYS A 418 -13.48 18.76 -5.25
CA LYS A 418 -14.15 20.05 -5.53
C LYS A 418 -13.16 21.21 -5.77
N THR A 419 -11.87 20.98 -5.53
CA THR A 419 -10.76 21.90 -5.81
C THR A 419 -10.21 21.78 -7.22
N HIS A 420 -10.59 20.77 -8.01
CA HIS A 420 -10.04 20.57 -9.35
C HIS A 420 -10.85 21.34 -10.41
N ILE A 421 -10.16 21.69 -11.49
CA ILE A 421 -10.76 22.30 -12.68
C ILE A 421 -11.26 21.21 -13.63
N LEU A 422 -12.38 21.44 -14.31
CA LEU A 422 -12.86 20.55 -15.37
C LEU A 422 -12.19 20.92 -16.71
N GLN A 423 -12.22 20.02 -17.70
CA GLN A 423 -11.76 20.35 -19.06
C GLN A 423 -12.50 21.57 -19.64
N SER A 424 -13.75 21.81 -19.23
CA SER A 424 -14.58 22.96 -19.61
C SER A 424 -14.28 24.27 -18.86
N ASP A 425 -13.26 24.31 -18.00
CA ASP A 425 -12.86 25.53 -17.29
C ASP A 425 -12.42 26.64 -18.29
N PRO A 426 -13.01 27.87 -18.25
CA PRO A 426 -12.78 28.88 -19.29
C PRO A 426 -11.36 29.43 -19.39
N GLU A 427 -10.58 29.34 -18.31
CA GLU A 427 -9.19 29.80 -18.26
C GLU A 427 -8.26 28.66 -18.70
N TRP A 428 -8.57 27.42 -18.33
CA TRP A 428 -7.93 26.23 -18.92
C TRP A 428 -8.13 26.14 -20.45
N GLN A 429 -9.32 26.46 -20.96
CA GLN A 429 -9.62 26.49 -22.39
C GLN A 429 -8.82 27.52 -23.20
N GLN A 430 -8.13 28.47 -22.55
CA GLN A 430 -7.17 29.36 -23.20
C GLN A 430 -5.76 28.75 -23.32
N HIS A 431 -5.49 27.68 -22.56
CA HIS A 431 -4.17 27.08 -22.40
C HIS A 431 -4.09 25.58 -22.75
N TYR A 432 -5.23 24.91 -23.03
CA TYR A 432 -5.23 23.48 -23.30
C TYR A 432 -4.49 23.10 -24.61
N LYS A 433 -4.42 23.98 -25.62
CA LYS A 433 -3.67 23.72 -26.87
C LYS A 433 -2.60 24.79 -27.11
N GLN A 434 -1.33 24.39 -27.06
CA GLN A 434 -0.17 25.28 -27.24
C GLN A 434 1.12 24.47 -27.51
N ASP A 435 2.03 25.02 -28.31
CA ASP A 435 3.33 24.44 -28.66
C ASP A 435 3.28 22.98 -29.16
N GLY A 436 2.30 22.66 -30.00
CA GLY A 436 2.05 21.31 -30.53
C GLY A 436 1.31 20.36 -29.58
N PHE A 437 1.26 20.68 -28.29
CA PHE A 437 0.52 19.88 -27.31
C PHE A 437 -0.97 20.22 -27.29
N THR A 438 -1.81 19.21 -27.02
CA THR A 438 -3.24 19.35 -26.68
C THR A 438 -3.52 18.58 -25.39
N PHE A 439 -3.78 19.29 -24.30
CA PHE A 439 -4.01 18.75 -22.96
C PHE A 439 -5.51 18.45 -22.73
N VAL A 440 -5.82 17.27 -22.20
CA VAL A 440 -7.18 16.79 -21.93
C VAL A 440 -7.32 16.41 -20.46
N LEU A 441 -8.01 17.24 -19.68
CA LEU A 441 -8.32 16.94 -18.28
C LEU A 441 -9.36 15.84 -18.18
N THR A 442 -9.03 14.84 -17.38
CA THR A 442 -9.69 13.56 -17.35
C THR A 442 -9.90 13.15 -15.89
N GLN A 443 -11.14 13.00 -15.46
CA GLN A 443 -11.47 12.55 -14.11
C GLN A 443 -11.48 11.02 -14.05
N GLN A 444 -10.74 10.45 -13.09
CA GLN A 444 -10.89 9.05 -12.72
C GLN A 444 -12.23 8.81 -12.00
N PRO A 445 -12.68 7.56 -11.79
CA PRO A 445 -13.92 7.28 -11.07
C PRO A 445 -13.89 7.76 -9.62
N ALA A 446 -15.05 8.12 -9.07
CA ALA A 446 -15.19 8.48 -7.66
C ALA A 446 -14.70 7.35 -6.72
N ASN A 447 -14.21 7.72 -5.53
CA ASN A 447 -13.76 6.80 -4.48
C ASN A 447 -12.80 5.69 -4.94
N SER A 448 -11.93 6.01 -5.91
CA SER A 448 -11.01 5.07 -6.60
C SER A 448 -9.53 5.48 -6.51
N PRO A 449 -8.92 5.60 -5.31
CA PRO A 449 -7.50 5.93 -5.17
C PRO A 449 -6.57 4.85 -5.73
N ASP A 450 -7.07 3.63 -5.91
CA ASP A 450 -6.40 2.53 -6.60
C ASP A 450 -6.30 2.71 -8.13
N CYS A 451 -7.07 3.65 -8.70
CA CYS A 451 -6.90 4.09 -10.08
C CYS A 451 -5.84 5.20 -10.26
N ASN A 452 -5.41 5.90 -9.19
CA ASN A 452 -4.38 6.94 -9.30
C ASN A 452 -2.98 6.39 -8.98
N ILE A 453 -2.04 6.51 -9.91
CA ILE A 453 -0.66 6.04 -9.77
C ILE A 453 0.08 6.68 -8.59
N LEU A 454 -0.25 7.93 -8.26
CA LEU A 454 0.38 8.64 -7.16
C LEU A 454 0.00 8.01 -5.81
N ASP A 455 -1.28 7.77 -5.56
CA ASP A 455 -1.77 7.19 -4.30
C ASP A 455 -1.60 5.66 -4.22
N LEU A 456 -1.74 4.96 -5.36
CA LEU A 456 -1.54 3.52 -5.55
C LEU A 456 -0.15 3.05 -5.09
N GLY A 457 0.87 3.90 -5.15
CA GLY A 457 2.17 3.58 -4.55
C GLY A 457 3.31 4.58 -4.70
N PHE A 458 3.25 5.54 -5.65
CA PHE A 458 4.39 6.42 -5.89
C PHE A 458 4.64 7.39 -4.72
N PHE A 459 3.58 8.01 -4.18
CA PHE A 459 3.66 8.83 -2.97
C PHE A 459 4.15 8.06 -1.74
N ARG A 460 3.73 6.80 -1.56
CA ARG A 460 4.19 5.94 -0.46
C ARG A 460 5.70 5.72 -0.53
N SER A 461 6.25 5.57 -1.74
CA SER A 461 7.68 5.46 -1.99
C SER A 461 8.44 6.76 -1.65
N ILE A 462 7.95 7.92 -2.09
CA ILE A 462 8.54 9.23 -1.75
C ILE A 462 8.52 9.46 -0.23
N GLN A 463 7.39 9.20 0.41
CA GLN A 463 7.21 9.37 1.87
C GLN A 463 8.14 8.44 2.66
N SER A 464 8.37 7.21 2.19
CA SER A 464 9.32 6.26 2.79
C SER A 464 10.76 6.77 2.76
N LEU A 465 11.21 7.36 1.63
CA LEU A 465 12.53 7.98 1.54
C LEU A 465 12.63 9.26 2.38
N MET A 466 11.59 10.11 2.36
CA MET A 466 11.57 11.36 3.12
C MET A 466 11.65 11.12 4.64
N HIS A 467 10.93 10.12 5.17
CA HIS A 467 11.00 9.77 6.60
C HIS A 467 12.35 9.19 7.02
N LYS A 468 13.16 8.62 6.10
CA LYS A 468 14.57 8.25 6.40
C LYS A 468 15.46 9.49 6.60
N LYS A 469 15.15 10.61 5.95
CA LYS A 469 15.93 11.87 6.03
C LYS A 469 15.68 12.66 7.32
N MET A 470 14.64 12.32 8.08
CA MET A 470 14.33 12.89 9.41
C MET A 470 14.38 14.44 9.46
N PRO A 471 13.63 15.16 8.59
CA PRO A 471 13.60 16.61 8.57
C PRO A 471 13.20 17.21 9.93
N LYS A 472 13.80 18.33 10.32
CA LYS A 472 13.62 18.96 11.64
C LYS A 472 12.85 20.28 11.58
N THR A 473 13.06 21.04 10.51
CA THR A 473 12.34 22.27 10.21
C THR A 473 11.29 22.08 9.12
N VAL A 474 10.41 23.07 8.99
CA VAL A 474 9.40 23.13 7.93
C VAL A 474 10.10 23.24 6.57
N GLU A 475 11.17 24.02 6.48
CA GLU A 475 11.97 24.18 5.27
C GLU A 475 12.74 22.88 4.91
N ASP A 476 13.29 22.16 5.89
CA ASP A 476 13.94 20.85 5.69
C ASP A 476 12.97 19.84 5.06
N LEU A 477 11.70 19.83 5.49
CA LEU A 477 10.68 18.94 4.95
C LEU A 477 10.47 19.20 3.46
N SER A 478 10.50 20.46 3.02
CA SER A 478 10.36 20.78 1.60
C SER A 478 11.56 20.29 0.80
N GLY A 479 12.78 20.49 1.29
CA GLY A 479 13.99 19.92 0.67
C GLY A 479 13.92 18.39 0.60
N ALA A 480 13.61 17.73 1.70
CA ALA A 480 13.55 16.27 1.80
C ALA A 480 12.53 15.64 0.84
N VAL A 481 11.35 16.25 0.64
CA VAL A 481 10.36 15.78 -0.36
C VAL A 481 10.89 15.94 -1.79
N MET A 482 11.42 17.11 -2.14
CA MET A 482 11.99 17.37 -3.49
C MET A 482 13.15 16.41 -3.79
N ASP A 483 14.05 16.20 -2.83
CA ASP A 483 15.21 15.34 -3.00
C ASP A 483 14.81 13.87 -3.05
N SER A 484 13.83 13.43 -2.25
CA SER A 484 13.33 12.05 -2.33
C SER A 484 12.54 11.75 -3.60
N TYR A 485 11.90 12.75 -4.22
CA TYR A 485 11.32 12.62 -5.56
C TYR A 485 12.41 12.48 -6.64
N LYS A 486 13.49 13.26 -6.57
CA LYS A 486 14.65 13.15 -7.47
C LYS A 486 15.39 11.81 -7.32
N GLU A 487 15.67 11.41 -6.09
CA GLU A 487 16.37 10.17 -5.69
C GLU A 487 15.62 8.90 -6.08
N LEU A 488 14.28 8.91 -6.10
CA LEU A 488 13.48 7.72 -6.35
C LEU A 488 13.69 7.17 -7.77
N HIS A 489 14.20 5.95 -7.88
CA HIS A 489 14.59 5.33 -9.15
C HIS A 489 13.39 5.16 -10.10
N PRO A 490 13.53 5.41 -11.42
CA PRO A 490 12.38 5.43 -12.35
C PRO A 490 11.66 4.08 -12.48
N LYS A 491 12.38 2.98 -12.23
CA LYS A 491 11.78 1.63 -12.18
C LYS A 491 10.71 1.49 -11.10
N THR A 492 10.75 2.29 -10.02
CA THR A 492 9.67 2.31 -9.03
C THR A 492 8.38 2.85 -9.64
N LEU A 493 8.44 3.95 -10.40
CA LEU A 493 7.28 4.52 -11.09
C LEU A 493 6.74 3.54 -12.15
N SER A 494 7.61 2.99 -12.98
CA SER A 494 7.26 1.94 -13.97
C SER A 494 6.57 0.73 -13.32
N ASN A 495 7.03 0.28 -12.15
CA ASN A 495 6.37 -0.79 -11.38
C ASN A 495 4.98 -0.40 -10.84
N VAL A 496 4.69 0.89 -10.61
CA VAL A 496 3.34 1.35 -10.22
C VAL A 496 2.42 1.48 -11.44
N TRP A 497 2.90 1.96 -12.60
CA TRP A 497 2.17 1.86 -13.88
C TRP A 497 1.76 0.41 -14.18
N MET A 498 2.69 -0.53 -13.98
CA MET A 498 2.41 -1.97 -14.07
C MET A 498 1.42 -2.47 -13.00
N THR A 499 1.35 -1.83 -11.81
CA THR A 499 0.31 -2.14 -10.81
C THR A 499 -1.07 -1.72 -11.31
N LEU A 500 -1.20 -0.51 -11.87
CA LEU A 500 -2.48 0.03 -12.33
C LEU A 500 -3.17 -0.90 -13.33
N GLN A 501 -2.43 -1.41 -14.31
CA GLN A 501 -3.00 -2.33 -15.30
C GLN A 501 -3.41 -3.69 -14.69
N TYR A 502 -2.66 -4.20 -13.70
CA TYR A 502 -3.09 -5.38 -12.94
C TYR A 502 -4.28 -5.09 -11.99
N VAL A 503 -4.39 -3.87 -11.44
CA VAL A 503 -5.58 -3.44 -10.68
C VAL A 503 -6.81 -3.40 -11.57
N GLY A 504 -6.69 -2.90 -12.81
CA GLY A 504 -7.74 -3.00 -13.82
C GLY A 504 -8.24 -4.44 -14.01
N ASN A 505 -7.34 -5.42 -14.04
CA ASN A 505 -7.73 -6.82 -14.12
C ASN A 505 -8.51 -7.31 -12.88
N GLU A 506 -8.21 -6.83 -11.68
CA GLU A 506 -9.01 -7.16 -10.49
C GLU A 506 -10.36 -6.41 -10.49
N ILE A 507 -10.41 -5.15 -10.94
CA ILE A 507 -11.66 -4.37 -11.13
C ILE A 507 -12.62 -5.12 -12.05
N LEU A 508 -12.14 -5.65 -13.19
CA LEU A 508 -12.99 -6.42 -14.11
C LEU A 508 -13.45 -7.75 -13.49
N LYS A 509 -12.54 -8.55 -12.91
CA LYS A 509 -12.90 -9.82 -12.23
C LYS A 509 -13.91 -9.64 -11.09
N HIS A 510 -13.87 -8.49 -10.42
CA HIS A 510 -14.74 -8.13 -9.30
C HIS A 510 -15.87 -7.15 -9.70
N LYS A 511 -16.15 -6.99 -11.00
CA LYS A 511 -17.28 -6.21 -11.53
C LYS A 511 -17.39 -4.79 -10.95
N GLY A 512 -16.26 -4.08 -10.90
CA GLY A 512 -16.17 -2.69 -10.44
C GLY A 512 -15.97 -2.52 -8.92
N ASP A 513 -16.06 -3.58 -8.12
CA ASP A 513 -15.90 -3.54 -6.67
C ASP A 513 -14.45 -3.21 -6.23
N ASN A 514 -14.19 -3.06 -4.92
CA ASN A 514 -12.84 -2.90 -4.34
C ASN A 514 -12.41 -4.07 -3.44
N ASN A 515 -13.26 -5.10 -3.28
CA ASN A 515 -13.01 -6.29 -2.47
C ASN A 515 -12.01 -7.28 -3.13
N TYR A 516 -10.79 -6.83 -3.38
CA TYR A 516 -9.65 -7.63 -3.82
C TYR A 516 -8.36 -7.29 -3.05
N GLN A 517 -7.35 -8.16 -3.16
CA GLN A 517 -6.01 -7.88 -2.65
C GLN A 517 -5.16 -7.22 -3.74
N LEU A 518 -4.45 -6.14 -3.40
CA LEU A 518 -3.63 -5.39 -4.35
C LEU A 518 -2.63 -6.33 -5.08
N PRO A 519 -2.65 -6.37 -6.44
CA PRO A 519 -1.97 -7.42 -7.19
C PRO A 519 -0.46 -7.13 -7.29
N HIS A 520 0.34 -8.03 -6.71
CA HIS A 520 1.79 -7.88 -6.59
C HIS A 520 2.58 -8.37 -7.82
N ASN A 521 2.06 -9.41 -8.49
CA ASN A 521 2.55 -10.01 -9.75
C ASN A 521 4.02 -10.45 -9.82
N LYS A 522 4.79 -10.32 -8.74
CA LYS A 522 6.23 -10.68 -8.68
C LYS A 522 7.06 -10.03 -9.80
N LYS A 523 6.81 -8.76 -10.11
CA LYS A 523 7.38 -8.06 -11.26
C LYS A 523 8.90 -8.17 -11.35
N LYS A 524 9.61 -8.10 -10.21
CA LYS A 524 11.05 -8.35 -10.16
C LYS A 524 11.44 -9.75 -10.67
N ASN A 525 10.76 -10.82 -10.24
CA ASN A 525 11.03 -12.17 -10.77
C ASN A 525 10.81 -12.24 -12.29
N LEU A 526 9.72 -11.63 -12.79
CA LEU A 526 9.47 -11.58 -14.23
C LEU A 526 10.56 -10.80 -14.96
N GLU A 527 11.09 -9.73 -14.37
CA GLU A 527 12.21 -8.93 -14.90
C GLU A 527 13.54 -9.73 -14.88
N ASP A 528 13.88 -10.34 -13.74
CA ASP A 528 15.05 -11.22 -13.57
C ASP A 528 15.01 -12.43 -14.52
N GLU A 529 13.82 -12.88 -14.94
CA GLU A 529 13.58 -13.95 -15.91
C GLU A 529 13.46 -13.47 -17.39
N GLY A 530 13.51 -12.16 -17.66
CA GLY A 530 13.31 -11.58 -19.01
C GLY A 530 11.87 -11.64 -19.53
N ASN A 531 10.90 -11.98 -18.68
CA ASN A 531 9.49 -12.25 -18.98
C ASN A 531 8.51 -11.15 -18.52
N LEU A 532 8.99 -9.98 -18.07
CA LEU A 532 8.12 -8.86 -17.68
C LEU A 532 7.52 -8.21 -18.93
N PRO A 533 6.21 -8.30 -19.18
CA PRO A 533 5.60 -7.70 -20.37
C PRO A 533 5.56 -6.17 -20.26
N GLU A 534 5.60 -5.49 -21.39
CA GLU A 534 5.45 -4.03 -21.45
C GLU A 534 4.00 -3.58 -21.17
N GLN A 535 3.03 -4.34 -21.65
CA GLN A 535 1.59 -4.11 -21.49
C GLN A 535 0.94 -5.35 -20.87
N VAL A 536 0.10 -5.16 -19.87
CA VAL A 536 -0.67 -6.25 -19.26
C VAL A 536 -1.82 -6.65 -20.17
N LYS A 537 -2.12 -7.95 -20.18
CA LYS A 537 -3.31 -8.52 -20.83
C LYS A 537 -4.46 -8.61 -19.84
N ALA A 538 -5.65 -8.20 -20.27
CA ALA A 538 -6.89 -8.34 -19.54
C ALA A 538 -7.55 -9.70 -19.82
N PRO A 539 -8.15 -10.36 -18.80
CA PRO A 539 -8.81 -11.65 -19.01
C PRO A 539 -10.07 -11.48 -19.84
N ILE A 540 -10.05 -12.00 -21.08
CA ILE A 540 -11.15 -11.94 -22.08
C ILE A 540 -12.55 -12.21 -21.49
N TRP A 541 -12.68 -13.21 -20.61
CA TRP A 541 -13.96 -13.55 -19.99
C TRP A 541 -14.52 -12.41 -19.14
N ALA A 542 -13.66 -11.71 -18.39
CA ALA A 542 -14.09 -10.59 -17.53
C ALA A 542 -14.31 -9.32 -18.35
N VAL A 543 -13.56 -9.11 -19.45
CA VAL A 543 -13.80 -8.04 -20.40
C VAL A 543 -15.20 -8.19 -21.01
N ASN A 544 -15.51 -9.37 -21.57
CA ASN A 544 -16.81 -9.65 -22.17
C ASN A 544 -17.96 -9.54 -21.15
N GLU A 545 -17.80 -10.11 -19.95
CA GLU A 545 -18.80 -10.05 -18.89
C GLU A 545 -19.04 -8.62 -18.38
N CYS A 546 -17.99 -7.80 -18.23
CA CYS A 546 -18.13 -6.40 -17.82
C CYS A 546 -18.70 -5.51 -18.92
N THR A 547 -18.38 -5.76 -20.19
CA THR A 547 -18.98 -5.03 -21.32
C THR A 547 -20.48 -5.30 -21.39
N GLN A 548 -20.89 -6.57 -21.39
CA GLN A 548 -22.31 -6.95 -21.38
C GLN A 548 -23.04 -6.34 -20.18
N LEU A 549 -22.50 -6.48 -18.96
CA LEU A 549 -23.13 -6.00 -17.74
C LEU A 549 -23.19 -4.46 -17.66
N TYR A 550 -22.23 -3.75 -18.25
CA TYR A 550 -22.29 -2.30 -18.41
C TYR A 550 -23.32 -1.87 -19.46
N GLU A 551 -23.44 -2.59 -20.58
CA GLU A 551 -24.45 -2.34 -21.61
C GLU A 551 -25.88 -2.60 -21.10
N GLU A 552 -26.08 -3.72 -20.39
CA GLU A 552 -27.33 -4.03 -19.69
C GLU A 552 -27.67 -2.95 -18.66
N TRP A 553 -26.72 -2.51 -17.82
CA TRP A 553 -26.96 -1.43 -16.88
C TRP A 553 -27.35 -0.12 -17.60
N LYS A 554 -26.59 0.27 -18.63
CA LYS A 554 -26.85 1.48 -19.43
C LYS A 554 -28.22 1.43 -20.14
N ALA A 555 -28.70 0.25 -20.53
CA ALA A 555 -30.02 0.07 -21.13
C ALA A 555 -31.19 0.12 -20.12
N ASN A 556 -30.89 0.10 -18.81
CA ASN A 556 -31.84 0.23 -17.71
C ASN A 556 -31.66 1.58 -16.95
N GLN A 557 -31.15 2.61 -17.62
CA GLN A 557 -31.06 4.01 -17.15
C GLN A 557 -31.87 4.91 -18.09
#